data_AF-A0A7C7CYK3-F1
#
_entry.id   AF-A0A7C7CYK3-F1
#
_cell.length_a   1.000
_cell.length_b   1.000
_cell.length_c   1.000
_cell.angle_alpha   90.00
_cell.angle_beta   90.00
_cell.angle_gamma   90.00
#
_symmetry.space_group_name_H-M   'P 1'
#
loop_
_entity.id
_entity.type
_entity.pdbx_description
1 polymer ?
#
loop_
_entity_poly.entity_id
_entity_poly.type
_entity_poly.pdbx_seq_one_letter_code
_entity_poly.pdbx_strand_id
1 'polypeptide(L)'
;MEIAIRDKMEEMKKQGLAEGLAEGLEEGIERGIERGIEKGKIEGEENAKIKIAKNLISMGIDMKQVSIATGLSEENIQSLIIT
;
A
#
# COMPACT_ATOMS: atom_id res chain seq x y z
N MET A 1 -10.40 -50.96 -18.23
CA MET A 1 -11.34 -49.82 -18.24
C MET A 1 -11.26 -49.03 -16.94
N GLU A 2 -11.34 -49.67 -15.77
CA GLU A 2 -11.22 -49.00 -14.46
C GLU A 2 -9.89 -48.26 -14.22
N ILE A 3 -8.76 -48.82 -14.67
CA ILE A 3 -7.44 -48.18 -14.54
C ILE A 3 -7.41 -46.84 -15.28
N ALA A 4 -7.92 -46.78 -16.52
CA ALA A 4 -7.95 -45.56 -17.32
C ALA A 4 -8.86 -44.47 -16.72
N ILE A 5 -9.94 -44.86 -16.03
CA ILE A 5 -10.82 -43.90 -15.33
C ILE A 5 -10.11 -43.33 -14.09
N ARG A 6 -9.40 -44.17 -13.33
CA ARG A 6 -8.62 -43.75 -12.17
C ARG A 6 -7.51 -42.77 -12.56
N ASP A 7 -6.73 -43.10 -13.59
CA ASP A 7 -5.64 -42.26 -14.07
C ASP A 7 -6.15 -40.90 -14.52
N LYS A 8 -7.27 -40.87 -15.24
CA LYS A 8 -7.90 -39.62 -15.68
C LYS A 8 -8.44 -38.78 -14.51
N MET A 9 -8.97 -39.41 -13.46
CA MET A 9 -9.38 -38.69 -12.24
C MET A 9 -8.19 -38.10 -11.49
N GLU A 10 -7.07 -38.82 -11.40
CA GLU A 10 -5.85 -38.29 -10.79
C GLU A 10 -5.28 -37.12 -11.59
N GLU A 11 -5.30 -37.20 -12.91
CA GLU A 11 -4.87 -36.12 -13.81
C GLU A 11 -5.73 -34.87 -13.61
N MET A 12 -7.06 -35.02 -13.64
CA MET A 12 -7.99 -33.91 -13.39
C MET A 12 -7.78 -33.29 -12.00
N LYS A 13 -7.53 -34.11 -10.97
CA LYS A 13 -7.26 -33.61 -9.62
C LYS A 13 -5.94 -32.84 -9.54
N LYS A 14 -4.90 -33.33 -10.20
CA LYS A 14 -3.61 -32.63 -10.28
C LYS A 14 -3.75 -31.31 -11.03
N GLN A 15 -4.49 -31.32 -12.13
CA GLN A 15 -4.75 -30.12 -12.92
C GLN A 15 -5.53 -29.08 -12.11
N GLY A 16 -6.65 -29.46 -11.48
CA GLY A 16 -7.43 -28.52 -10.67
C GLY A 16 -6.66 -27.98 -9.46
N LEU A 17 -5.77 -28.77 -8.85
CA LEU A 17 -4.89 -28.29 -7.79
C LEU A 17 -3.84 -27.30 -8.33
N ALA A 18 -3.26 -27.59 -9.48
CA ALA A 18 -2.27 -26.71 -10.11
C ALA A 18 -2.90 -25.38 -10.55
N GLU A 19 -4.07 -25.42 -11.16
CA GLU A 19 -4.85 -24.24 -11.55
C GLU A 19 -5.22 -23.40 -10.32
N GLY A 20 -5.83 -24.01 -9.29
CA GLY A 20 -6.21 -23.29 -8.08
C GLY A 20 -5.01 -22.70 -7.32
N LEU A 21 -3.85 -23.36 -7.34
CA LEU A 21 -2.63 -22.81 -6.75
C LEU A 21 -2.08 -21.63 -7.57
N ALA A 22 -2.11 -21.74 -8.90
CA ALA A 22 -1.65 -20.68 -9.78
C ALA A 22 -2.53 -19.43 -9.65
N GLU A 23 -3.85 -19.59 -9.72
CA GLU A 23 -4.82 -18.50 -9.53
C GLU A 23 -4.69 -17.87 -8.15
N GLY A 24 -4.61 -18.69 -7.08
CA GLY A 24 -4.47 -18.18 -5.72
C GLY A 24 -3.16 -17.42 -5.50
N LEU A 25 -2.06 -17.85 -6.13
CA LEU A 25 -0.78 -17.15 -6.06
C LEU A 25 -0.82 -15.83 -6.84
N GLU A 26 -1.38 -15.84 -8.04
CA GLU A 26 -1.51 -14.66 -8.89
C GLU A 26 -2.36 -13.58 -8.20
N GLU A 27 -3.56 -13.93 -7.72
CA GLU A 27 -4.43 -13.02 -6.98
C GLU A 27 -3.75 -12.50 -5.69
N GLY A 28 -3.02 -13.38 -4.99
CA GLY A 28 -2.32 -13.02 -3.77
C GLY A 28 -1.22 -11.99 -4.00
N ILE A 29 -0.43 -12.17 -5.07
CA ILE A 29 0.63 -11.26 -5.46
C ILE A 29 0.05 -9.92 -5.92
N GLU A 30 -0.96 -9.95 -6.79
CA GLU A 30 -1.58 -8.73 -7.34
C GLU A 30 -2.15 -7.86 -6.21
N ARG A 31 -2.98 -8.44 -5.33
CA ARG A 31 -3.55 -7.72 -4.18
C ARG A 31 -2.48 -7.24 -3.19
N GLY A 32 -1.41 -8.01 -3.01
CA GLY A 32 -0.29 -7.62 -2.15
C GLY A 32 0.45 -6.40 -2.68
N ILE A 33 0.74 -6.38 -3.99
CA ILE A 33 1.42 -5.27 -4.66
C ILE A 33 0.54 -4.02 -4.65
N GLU A 34 -0.74 -4.14 -5.03
CA GLU A 34 -1.67 -3.01 -5.07
C GLU A 34 -1.78 -2.32 -3.70
N ARG A 35 -2.04 -3.11 -2.64
CA ARG A 35 -2.11 -2.59 -1.26
C ARG A 35 -0.80 -1.95 -0.81
N GLY A 36 0.33 -2.55 -1.18
CA GLY A 36 1.66 -2.03 -0.84
C GLY A 36 1.93 -0.68 -1.49
N ILE A 37 1.61 -0.55 -2.78
CA ILE A 37 1.78 0.70 -3.54
C ILE A 37 0.87 1.80 -2.99
N GLU A 38 -0.41 1.50 -2.75
CA GLU A 38 -1.35 2.49 -2.26
C GLU A 38 -0.97 2.99 -0.85
N LYS A 39 -0.66 2.06 0.06
CA LYS A 39 -0.18 2.42 1.40
C LYS A 39 1.10 3.26 1.32
N GLY A 40 2.07 2.84 0.51
CA GLY A 40 3.33 3.57 0.34
C GLY A 40 3.14 4.98 -0.23
N LYS A 41 2.18 5.16 -1.16
CA LYS A 41 1.86 6.47 -1.72
C LYS A 41 1.25 7.41 -0.66
N ILE A 42 0.29 6.92 0.13
CA ILE A 42 -0.36 7.71 1.19
C ILE A 42 0.66 8.10 2.25
N GLU A 43 1.40 7.13 2.79
CA GLU A 43 2.43 7.40 3.81
C GLU A 43 3.52 8.32 3.27
N GLY A 44 3.91 8.16 2.01
CA GLY A 44 4.89 9.03 1.36
C GLY A 44 4.40 10.48 1.23
N GLU A 45 3.15 10.68 0.83
CA GLU A 45 2.55 12.01 0.72
C GLU A 45 2.44 12.71 2.08
N GLU A 46 1.97 12.00 3.12
CA GLU A 46 1.87 12.56 4.47
C GLU A 46 3.25 12.92 5.04
N ASN A 47 4.23 12.03 4.91
CA ASN A 47 5.61 12.28 5.36
C ASN A 47 6.23 13.46 4.61
N ALA A 48 5.96 13.61 3.31
CA ALA A 48 6.41 14.74 2.53
C ALA A 48 5.81 16.06 3.04
N LYS A 49 4.49 16.11 3.29
CA LYS A 49 3.82 17.30 3.86
C LYS A 49 4.43 17.70 5.20
N ILE A 50 4.67 16.73 6.09
CA ILE A 50 5.30 16.97 7.40
C ILE A 50 6.73 17.52 7.25
N LYS A 51 7.54 16.91 6.37
CA LYS A 51 8.92 17.35 6.13
C LYS A 51 8.97 18.77 5.56
N ILE A 52 8.09 19.08 4.62
CA ILE A 52 7.96 20.42 4.05
C ILE A 52 7.56 21.40 5.15
N ALA A 53 6.54 21.08 5.97
CA ALA A 53 6.10 21.95 7.06
C ALA A 53 7.24 22.28 8.03
N LYS A 54 7.99 21.27 8.49
CA LYS A 54 9.14 21.45 9.38
C LYS A 54 10.21 22.36 8.78
N ASN A 55 10.51 22.19 7.51
CA ASN A 55 11.48 23.04 6.81
C ASN A 55 11.01 24.48 6.68
N LEU A 56 9.73 24.71 6.37
CA LEU A 56 9.20 26.07 6.24
C LEU A 56 9.21 26.79 7.59
N ILE A 57 8.85 26.09 8.67
CA ILE A 57 8.90 26.64 10.04
C ILE A 57 10.33 26.98 10.44
N SER A 58 11.31 26.12 10.14
CA SER A 58 12.72 26.39 10.45
C SER A 58 13.29 27.57 9.66
N MET A 59 12.68 27.91 8.53
CA MET A 59 12.96 29.13 7.75
C MET A 59 12.23 30.37 8.28
N GLY A 60 11.45 30.26 9.36
CA GLY A 60 10.72 31.37 9.98
C GLY A 60 9.42 31.75 9.27
N ILE A 61 8.89 30.88 8.40
CA ILE A 61 7.60 31.10 7.71
C ILE A 61 6.46 30.91 8.71
N ASP A 62 5.45 31.78 8.63
CA ASP A 62 4.33 31.75 9.59
C ASP A 62 3.43 30.52 9.41
N MET A 63 2.81 30.09 10.50
CA MET A 63 2.01 28.87 10.55
C MET A 63 0.85 28.85 9.55
N LYS A 64 0.23 30.00 9.27
CA LYS A 64 -0.89 30.09 8.31
C LYS A 64 -0.39 29.88 6.89
N GLN A 65 0.75 30.48 6.53
CA GLN A 65 1.40 30.25 5.25
C GLN A 65 1.85 28.78 5.09
N VAL A 66 2.38 28.18 6.15
CA VAL A 66 2.75 26.75 6.15
C VAL A 66 1.52 25.86 5.94
N SER A 67 0.40 26.18 6.59
CA SER A 67 -0.88 25.47 6.41
C SER A 67 -1.34 25.51 4.96
N ILE A 68 -1.31 26.70 4.34
CA ILE A 68 -1.68 26.87 2.92
C ILE A 68 -0.75 26.08 2.00
N ALA A 69 0.57 26.12 2.24
CA ALA A 69 1.56 25.48 1.36
C ALA A 69 1.55 23.95 1.45
N THR A 70 1.20 23.38 2.60
CA THR A 70 1.29 21.94 2.86
C THR A 70 -0.06 21.23 2.89
N GLY A 71 -1.15 21.98 3.03
CA GLY A 71 -2.49 21.44 3.22
C GLY A 71 -2.72 20.83 4.61
N LEU A 72 -1.78 20.99 5.55
CA LEU A 72 -1.94 20.57 6.94
C LEU A 72 -2.75 21.62 7.72
N SER A 73 -3.55 21.17 8.69
CA SER A 73 -4.20 22.09 9.62
C SER A 73 -3.18 22.78 10.53
N GLU A 74 -3.52 23.97 11.03
CA GLU A 74 -2.68 24.68 12.01
C GLU A 74 -2.45 23.83 13.27
N GLU A 75 -3.43 23.05 13.71
CA GLU A 75 -3.30 22.10 14.84
C GLU A 75 -2.24 21.02 14.57
N ASN A 76 -2.30 20.39 13.39
CA ASN A 76 -1.30 19.39 13.00
C ASN A 76 0.09 20.03 12.94
N ILE A 77 0.21 21.25 12.41
CA ILE A 77 1.48 21.98 12.36
C ILE A 77 1.99 22.31 13.77
N GLN A 78 1.12 22.76 14.67
CA GLN A 78 1.46 23.06 16.06
C GLN A 78 2.04 21.83 16.78
N SER A 79 1.50 20.64 16.52
CA SER A 79 2.03 19.40 17.11
C SER A 79 3.47 19.08 16.69
N LEU A 80 3.89 19.51 15.49
CA LEU A 80 5.26 19.33 14.98
C LEU A 80 6.30 20.23 15.65
N ILE A 81 5.87 21.29 16.34
CA ILE A 81 6.74 22.26 17.03
C ILE A 81 6.95 21.87 18.49
N ILE A 82 5.96 21.21 19.10
CA ILE A 82 5.94 20.86 20.53
C ILE A 82 6.68 19.53 20.81
N THR A 83 7.07 18.78 19.77
CA THR A 83 7.89 17.56 19.87
C THR A 83 9.37 17.84 19.69
#